data_AF-A0A662M5S1-F1
#
_entry.id   AF-A0A662M5S1-F1
#
_cell.length_a   1.000
_cell.length_b   1.000
_cell.length_c   1.000
_cell.angle_alpha   90.00
_cell.angle_beta   90.00
_cell.angle_gamma   90.00
#
_symmetry.space_group_name_H-M   'P 1'
#
loop_
_entity.id
_entity.type
_entity.pdbx_description
1 polymer ?
#
loop_
_entity_poly.entity_id
_entity_poly.type
_entity_poly.pdbx_seq_one_letter_code
_entity_poly.pdbx_strand_id
1 'polypeptide(L)' 'MGVSGRVSILRESATLKLLQKAKEMMAKGIDVITLNLGEPDFDTPEIIKRGAVEALEEGKT' A
#
# COMPACT_ATOMS: atom_id res chain seq x y z
N MET A 1 16.79 -12.73 20.17
CA MET A 1 16.86 -12.24 18.78
C MET A 1 16.57 -10.75 18.83
N GLY A 2 17.57 -9.90 18.62
CA GLY A 2 17.41 -8.44 18.69
C GLY A 2 17.41 -7.84 17.29
N VAL A 3 16.57 -6.83 17.07
CA VAL A 3 16.67 -5.97 15.87
C VAL A 3 17.94 -5.14 15.94
N SER A 4 18.51 -4.76 14.78
CA SER A 4 19.73 -3.94 14.76
C SER A 4 19.50 -2.56 15.37
N GLY A 5 20.53 -1.95 15.95
CA GLY A 5 20.44 -0.63 16.58
C GLY A 5 20.04 0.50 15.62
N ARG A 6 20.15 0.29 14.30
CA ARG A 6 19.66 1.23 13.28
C ARG A 6 18.14 1.21 13.16
N VAL A 7 17.51 0.06 13.38
CA VAL A 7 16.05 -0.07 13.32
C VAL A 7 15.41 0.54 14.57
N SER A 8 16.04 0.41 15.74
CA SER A 8 15.49 0.92 17.01
C SER A 8 15.38 2.45 17.08
N ILE A 9 16.07 3.19 16.22
CA ILE A 9 16.00 4.66 16.16
C ILE A 9 15.01 5.18 15.12
N LEU A 10 14.40 4.30 14.32
CA LEU A 10 13.39 4.70 13.35
C LEU A 10 12.13 5.15 14.09
N ARG A 11 11.65 6.35 13.74
CA ARG A 11 10.40 6.87 14.28
C ARG A 11 9.22 6.27 13.53
N GLU A 12 8.10 6.16 14.22
CA GLU A 12 6.85 5.73 13.61
C GLU A 12 6.42 6.70 12.50
N SER A 13 5.97 6.17 11.37
CA SER A 13 5.51 6.97 10.24
C SER A 13 4.17 7.64 10.55
N ALA A 14 4.14 8.97 10.49
CA ALA A 14 2.91 9.75 10.62
C ALA A 14 1.89 9.41 9.51
N THR A 15 2.37 9.15 8.29
CA THR A 15 1.54 8.77 7.14
C THR A 15 0.83 7.43 7.38
N LEU A 16 1.54 6.43 7.92
CA LEU A 16 0.95 5.12 8.20
C LEU A 16 -0.09 5.20 9.32
N LYS A 17 0.17 5.99 10.38
CA LYS A 17 -0.81 6.20 11.46
C LYS A 17 -2.10 6.84 10.95
N LEU A 18 -1.98 7.84 10.08
CA LEU A 18 -3.15 8.52 9.49
C LEU A 18 -3.97 7.56 8.64
N LEU A 19 -3.31 6.76 7.79
CA LEU A 19 -3.96 5.75 6.97
C LEU A 19 -4.69 4.70 7.81
N GLN A 20 -4.06 4.22 8.89
CA GLN A 20 -4.69 3.27 9.80
C GLN A 20 -5.94 3.87 10.45
N LYS A 21 -5.86 5.10 10.96
CA LYS A 21 -7.00 5.79 11.59
C LYS A 21 -8.14 6.00 10.59
N ALA A 22 -7.85 6.40 9.35
CA ALA A 22 -8.86 6.54 8.31
C ALA A 22 -9.56 5.20 8.02
N LYS A 23 -8.81 4.10 7.91
CA LYS A 23 -9.37 2.74 7.75
C LYS A 23 -10.27 2.34 8.91
N GLU A 24 -9.87 2.62 10.15
CA GLU A 24 -10.68 2.35 11.34
C GLU A 24 -11.98 3.17 11.37
N MET A 25 -11.93 4.42 10.92
CA MET A 25 -13.13 5.28 10.82
C MET A 25 -14.09 4.78 9.74
N MET A 26 -13.58 4.41 8.56
CA MET A 26 -14.39 3.81 7.49
C MET A 26 -15.05 2.49 7.95
N ALA A 27 -14.31 1.64 8.69
CA ALA A 27 -14.85 0.39 9.23
C ALA A 27 -15.98 0.59 10.26
N LYS A 28 -16.03 1.77 10.91
CA LYS A 28 -17.12 2.17 11.82
C LYS A 28 -18.32 2.78 11.10
N GLY A 29 -18.31 2.80 9.76
CA GLY A 29 -19.37 3.39 8.94
C GLY A 29 -19.33 4.92 8.88
N ILE A 30 -18.21 5.54 9.27
CA ILE A 30 -18.01 6.98 9.12
C ILE A 30 -17.62 7.26 7.67
N ASP A 31 -18.28 8.23 7.04
CA ASP A 31 -17.90 8.71 5.72
C ASP A 31 -16.59 9.51 5.82
N VAL A 32 -15.53 9.01 5.19
CA VAL A 32 -14.17 9.56 5.27
C VAL A 32 -13.64 9.79 3.86
N ILE A 33 -13.30 11.05 3.57
CA ILE A 33 -12.64 11.43 2.31
C ILE A 33 -11.13 11.42 2.54
N THR A 34 -10.42 10.47 1.91
CA THR A 34 -8.96 10.35 1.99
C THR A 34 -8.29 11.10 0.85
N LEU A 35 -7.65 12.24 1.15
CA LEU A 35 -6.90 13.06 0.17
C LEU A 35 -5.38 12.82 0.23
N ASN A 36 -4.95 11.80 0.97
CA ASN A 36 -3.55 11.49 1.26
C ASN A 36 -3.06 10.21 0.56
N LEU A 37 -3.91 9.60 -0.27
CA LEU A 37 -3.54 8.42 -1.04
C LEU A 37 -2.67 8.86 -2.23
N GLY A 38 -1.41 8.42 -2.25
CA GLY A 38 -0.44 8.78 -3.30
C GLY A 38 -0.48 7.87 -4.52
N GLU A 39 -1.41 6.90 -4.54
CA GLU A 39 -1.65 5.99 -5.67
C GLU A 39 -2.95 6.38 -6.37
N PRO A 40 -3.05 6.13 -7.68
CA PRO A 40 -4.28 6.41 -8.42
C PRO A 40 -5.46 5.56 -7.94
N ASP A 41 -6.66 6.07 -8.17
CA ASP A 41 -7.94 5.41 -7.86
C ASP A 41 -8.37 4.36 -8.90
N PHE A 42 -7.67 4.28 -10.03
CA PHE A 42 -7.91 3.30 -11.08
C PHE A 42 -7.03 2.06 -10.92
N ASP A 43 -7.59 0.92 -11.32
CA ASP A 43 -6.84 -0.33 -11.39
C ASP A 43 -5.82 -0.31 -12.54
N THR A 44 -4.82 -1.17 -12.45
CA THR A 44 -3.82 -1.36 -13.51
C THR A 44 -4.52 -1.73 -14.83
N PRO A 45 -4.20 -1.07 -15.96
CA PRO A 45 -4.77 -1.41 -17.26
C PRO A 45 -4.59 -2.89 -17.66
N GLU A 46 -5.60 -3.47 -18.31
CA GLU A 46 -5.61 -4.89 -18.69
C GLU A 46 -4.45 -5.31 -19.60
N ILE A 47 -3.99 -4.41 -20.48
CA ILE A 47 -2.83 -4.69 -21.34
C ILE A 47 -1.56 -4.94 -20.52
N ILE A 48 -1.40 -4.24 -19.39
CA ILE A 48 -0.25 -4.38 -18.50
C ILE A 48 -0.37 -5.69 -17.70
N LYS A 49 -1.56 -5.97 -17.17
CA LYS A 49 -1.82 -7.24 -16.46
C LYS A 49 -1.54 -8.45 -17.35
N ARG A 50 -2.03 -8.43 -18.59
CA ARG A 50 -1.80 -9.51 -19.57
C ARG A 50 -0.32 -9.69 -19.91
N GLY A 51 0.41 -8.60 -20.13
CA GLY A 51 1.85 -8.68 -20.38
C GLY A 51 2.63 -9.28 -19.21
N ALA A 52 2.21 -9.00 -17.96
CA ALA A 52 2.81 -9.63 -16.78
C ALA A 52 2.51 -11.14 -16.71
N VAL A 53 1.28 -11.56 -17.05
CA VAL A 53 0.91 -12.99 -17.12
C VAL A 53 1.73 -13.71 -18.19
N GLU A 54 1.83 -13.16 -19.40
CA GLU A 54 2.59 -13.74 -20.51
C GLU A 54 4.08 -13.89 -20.15
N ALA A 55 4.69 -12.88 -19.53
CA ALA A 55 6.08 -12.96 -19.09
C ALA A 55 6.32 -14.07 -18.05
N LEU A 56 5.36 -14.31 -17.15
CA LEU A 56 5.41 -15.41 -16.19
C LEU A 56 5.29 -16.77 -16.90
N GLU A 57 4.40 -16.90 -17.87
CA GLU A 57 4.22 -18.13 -18.67
C GLU A 57 5.46 -18.45 -19.51
N GLU A 58 6.15 -17.42 -20.03
CA GLU A 58 7.39 -17.54 -20.79
C GLU A 58 8.64 -17.78 -19.91
N GLY A 59 8.50 -17.77 -18.57
CA GLY A 59 9.60 -17.98 -17.64
C GLY A 59 10.59 -16.81 -17.52
N LYS A 60 10.15 -15.57 -17.80
CA LYS A 60 10.97 -14.35 -17.68
C LYS A 60 10.92 -13.79 -16.24
N THR A 61 11.31 -14.60 -15.26
CA THR A 61 11.28 -14.25 -13.81
C THR A 61 12.66 -13.94 -13.25
#